data_AF-A0A951KCW2-F1
#
_entry.id   AF-A0A951KCW2-F1
#
_cell.length_a   1.000
_cell.length_b   1.000
_cell.length_c   1.000
_cell.angle_alpha   90.00
_cell.angle_beta   90.00
_cell.angle_gamma   90.00
#
_symmetry.space_group_name_H-M   'P 1'
#
loop_
_entity.id
_entity.type
_entity.pdbx_description
1 polymer ?
#
loop_
_entity_poly.entity_id
_entity_poly.type
_entity_poly.pdbx_seq_one_letter_code
_entity_poly.pdbx_strand_id
1 'polypeptide(L)'
;MNRFSRPFRFFSASAVCGALVLGTGAPDVPAAPTLDAQDKRVSERLALLLHQNIKQPNGSKIKLVVSPTARASEGYFSQIHMSGAPVQLRQKLRISEFSLDARNVRVDVVSLWGANKVRTLQSQTTLRAVITEDDLTQLLARGKRSKGMNLKVKYLGNQMRVTGNLNYPLLSGPVVGVGTLRLMPGHKVHLDITSLKLRGVETPAFVKNQLMGHVNPVIEYQDLPFNPPFKSVKVVGNKAILST
;
A
#
# COMPACT_ATOMS: atom_id res chain seq x y z
N MET A 1 -0.46 -8.40 62.54
CA MET A 1 -1.90 -8.27 62.83
C MET A 1 -2.69 -8.71 61.59
N ASN A 2 -3.42 -9.83 61.75
CA ASN A 2 -4.62 -10.35 61.06
C ASN A 2 -4.91 -9.94 59.61
N ARG A 3 -4.84 -10.86 58.63
CA ARG A 3 -5.84 -11.88 58.20
C ARG A 3 -7.16 -11.26 57.70
N PHE A 4 -7.49 -11.47 56.42
CA PHE A 4 -8.82 -11.94 55.99
C PHE A 4 -8.75 -12.63 54.62
N SER A 5 -8.63 -13.96 54.65
CA SER A 5 -9.05 -14.86 53.57
C SER A 5 -10.56 -15.07 53.66
N ARG A 6 -11.25 -15.16 52.52
CA ARG A 6 -12.56 -15.82 52.44
C ARG A 6 -12.56 -16.81 51.27
N PRO A 7 -12.93 -18.08 51.51
CA PRO A 7 -13.08 -19.09 50.48
C PRO A 7 -14.49 -19.01 49.86
N PHE A 8 -14.57 -19.04 48.53
CA PHE A 8 -15.83 -19.22 47.84
C PHE A 8 -16.20 -20.70 47.83
N ARG A 9 -17.44 -20.99 48.25
CA ARG A 9 -18.01 -22.32 48.43
C ARG A 9 -18.41 -22.94 47.09
N PHE A 10 -18.15 -24.24 47.01
CA PHE A 10 -18.77 -25.18 46.08
C PHE A 10 -20.30 -25.17 46.23
N PHE A 11 -21.01 -25.05 45.10
CA PHE A 11 -22.38 -25.53 44.97
C PHE A 11 -22.40 -26.62 43.89
N SER A 12 -22.70 -27.83 44.34
CA SER A 12 -23.12 -28.96 43.53
C SER A 12 -24.60 -28.79 43.20
N ALA A 13 -24.96 -28.89 41.92
CA ALA A 13 -26.33 -29.09 41.48
C ALA A 13 -26.32 -30.09 40.32
N SER A 14 -26.91 -31.26 40.59
CA SER A 14 -27.11 -32.35 39.64
C SER A 14 -28.23 -32.04 38.64
N ALA A 15 -27.96 -32.42 37.40
CA ALA A 15 -28.83 -33.02 36.39
C ALA A 15 -30.27 -32.49 36.18
N VAL A 16 -30.49 -31.88 35.01
CA VAL A 16 -31.67 -32.14 34.18
C VAL A 16 -31.21 -32.44 32.76
N CYS A 17 -31.39 -33.69 32.34
CA CYS A 17 -31.30 -34.13 30.95
C CYS A 17 -32.42 -33.46 30.15
N GLY A 18 -32.08 -32.42 29.39
CA GLY A 18 -32.88 -31.94 28.27
C GLY A 18 -32.13 -32.21 26.98
N ALA A 19 -32.55 -33.21 26.23
CA ALA A 19 -32.05 -33.47 24.88
C ALA A 19 -32.51 -32.32 23.96
N LEU A 20 -31.71 -31.26 23.90
CA LEU A 20 -31.86 -30.22 22.88
C LEU A 20 -31.25 -30.77 21.60
N VAL A 21 -32.11 -31.06 20.61
CA VAL A 21 -31.73 -31.40 19.25
C VAL A 21 -30.90 -30.25 18.69
N LEU A 22 -29.58 -30.41 18.71
CA LEU A 22 -28.65 -29.56 17.99
C LEU A 22 -28.90 -29.80 16.50
N GLY A 23 -29.71 -28.94 15.89
CA GLY A 23 -29.75 -28.81 14.44
C GLY A 23 -28.33 -28.51 13.96
N THR A 24 -27.69 -29.51 13.37
CA THR A 24 -26.45 -29.36 12.60
C THR A 24 -26.78 -28.64 11.29
N GLY A 25 -27.20 -27.38 11.39
CA GLY A 25 -27.13 -26.45 10.28
C GLY A 25 -25.66 -26.09 10.11
N ALA A 26 -24.92 -26.88 9.32
CA ALA A 26 -23.68 -26.38 8.76
C ALA A 26 -24.00 -25.02 8.11
N PRO A 27 -23.27 -23.94 8.41
CA PRO A 27 -23.50 -22.68 7.72
C PRO A 27 -23.37 -22.97 6.22
N ASP A 28 -24.44 -22.75 5.47
CA ASP A 28 -24.46 -22.83 4.01
C ASP A 28 -23.27 -22.01 3.50
N VAL A 29 -22.19 -22.69 3.14
CA VAL A 29 -21.09 -22.06 2.44
C VAL A 29 -21.69 -21.64 1.11
N PRO A 30 -21.81 -20.33 0.82
CA PRO A 30 -22.45 -19.89 -0.40
C PRO A 30 -21.75 -20.57 -1.57
N ALA A 31 -22.51 -21.37 -2.32
CA ALA A 31 -22.00 -22.12 -3.45
C ALA A 31 -21.29 -21.14 -4.40
N ALA A 32 -20.09 -21.52 -4.85
CA ALA A 32 -19.32 -20.69 -5.77
C ALA A 32 -20.20 -20.36 -7.01
N PRO A 33 -20.24 -19.09 -7.45
CA PRO A 33 -21.08 -18.70 -8.57
C PRO A 33 -20.73 -19.52 -9.81
N THR A 34 -21.73 -20.05 -10.50
CA THR A 34 -21.55 -20.70 -11.80
C THR A 34 -21.21 -19.64 -12.83
N LEU A 35 -19.94 -19.61 -13.25
CA LEU A 35 -19.42 -18.66 -14.24
C LEU A 35 -19.59 -19.20 -15.65
N ASP A 36 -20.13 -18.38 -16.54
CA ASP A 36 -20.18 -18.70 -17.96
C ASP A 36 -18.80 -18.50 -18.64
N ALA A 37 -18.70 -18.80 -19.94
CA ALA A 37 -17.44 -18.65 -20.69
C ALA A 37 -16.99 -17.18 -20.83
N GLN A 38 -17.94 -16.24 -20.83
CA GLN A 38 -17.67 -14.82 -21.01
C GLN A 38 -17.18 -14.17 -19.70
N ASP A 39 -17.77 -14.55 -18.57
CA ASP A 39 -17.35 -14.20 -17.22
C ASP A 39 -15.90 -14.60 -16.96
N LYS A 40 -15.53 -15.83 -17.36
CA LYS A 40 -14.15 -16.34 -17.27
C LYS A 40 -13.19 -15.50 -18.11
N ARG A 41 -13.56 -15.20 -19.37
CA ARG A 41 -12.74 -14.37 -20.27
C ARG A 41 -12.49 -12.96 -19.72
N VAL A 42 -13.53 -12.30 -19.19
CA VAL A 42 -13.37 -10.96 -18.60
C VAL A 42 -12.49 -11.01 -17.35
N SER A 43 -12.66 -12.03 -16.50
CA SER A 43 -11.86 -12.23 -15.29
C SER A 43 -10.37 -12.44 -15.61
N GLU A 44 -10.06 -13.29 -16.59
CA GLU A 44 -8.70 -13.54 -17.06
C GLU A 44 -8.07 -12.28 -17.67
N ARG A 45 -8.83 -11.54 -18.47
CA ARG A 45 -8.38 -10.28 -19.08
C ARG A 45 -8.07 -9.23 -18.02
N LEU A 46 -8.93 -9.09 -17.02
CA LEU A 46 -8.70 -8.21 -15.87
C LEU A 46 -7.41 -8.60 -15.14
N ALA A 47 -7.25 -9.89 -14.83
CA ALA A 47 -6.08 -10.38 -14.12
C ALA A 47 -4.77 -10.10 -14.88
N LEU A 48 -4.79 -10.29 -16.21
CA LEU A 48 -3.66 -10.00 -17.09
C LEU A 48 -3.27 -8.51 -17.03
N LEU A 49 -4.24 -7.60 -17.14
CA LEU A 49 -3.97 -6.15 -17.10
C LEU A 49 -3.46 -5.69 -15.72
N LEU A 50 -3.96 -6.29 -14.63
CA LEU A 50 -3.47 -5.99 -13.28
C LEU A 50 -2.00 -6.41 -13.10
N HIS A 51 -1.62 -7.58 -13.62
CA HIS A 51 -0.23 -8.05 -13.60
C HIS A 51 0.73 -7.22 -14.48
N GLN A 52 0.24 -6.53 -15.51
CA GLN A 52 1.09 -5.66 -16.32
C GLN A 52 1.49 -4.38 -15.58
N ASN A 53 0.58 -3.85 -14.75
CA ASN A 53 0.77 -2.57 -14.07
C ASN A 53 1.60 -2.67 -12.79
N ILE A 54 1.59 -3.84 -12.14
CA ILE A 54 2.30 -4.08 -10.88
C ILE A 54 3.25 -5.27 -11.05
N LYS A 55 4.55 -5.03 -10.85
CA LYS A 55 5.59 -6.04 -11.02
C LYS A 55 6.33 -6.27 -9.71
N GLN A 56 6.79 -7.48 -9.46
CA GLN A 56 7.79 -7.70 -8.43
C GLN A 56 9.18 -7.40 -9.00
N PRO A 57 10.13 -6.88 -8.18
CA PRO A 57 11.49 -6.57 -8.62
C PRO A 57 12.27 -7.74 -9.22
N ASN A 58 11.92 -8.98 -8.85
CA ASN A 58 12.51 -10.22 -9.35
C ASN A 58 11.84 -10.74 -10.65
N GLY A 59 10.89 -10.00 -11.22
CA GLY A 59 10.12 -10.41 -12.40
C GLY A 59 8.99 -11.41 -12.11
N SER A 60 8.80 -11.83 -10.86
CA SER A 60 7.69 -12.69 -10.47
C SER A 60 6.36 -11.94 -10.44
N LYS A 61 5.25 -12.68 -10.60
CA LYS A 61 3.89 -12.14 -10.53
C LYS A 61 3.53 -11.90 -9.07
N ILE A 62 2.83 -10.80 -8.80
CA ILE A 62 2.19 -10.57 -7.51
C ILE A 62 1.12 -11.64 -7.25
N LYS A 63 0.78 -11.87 -5.98
CA LYS A 63 -0.37 -12.69 -5.63
C LYS A 63 -1.63 -11.90 -5.96
N LEU A 64 -2.40 -12.40 -6.92
CA LEU A 64 -3.67 -11.82 -7.35
C LEU A 64 -4.75 -12.88 -7.20
N VAL A 65 -5.80 -12.55 -6.46
CA VAL A 65 -7.02 -13.35 -6.36
C VAL A 65 -8.16 -12.50 -6.88
N VAL A 66 -8.81 -12.97 -7.94
CA VAL A 66 -10.01 -12.34 -8.52
C VAL A 66 -11.18 -13.26 -8.21
N SER A 67 -12.16 -12.73 -7.48
CA SER A 67 -13.40 -13.42 -7.13
C SER A 67 -14.54 -12.87 -7.99
N PRO A 68 -14.80 -13.44 -9.18
CA PRO A 68 -15.87 -12.99 -10.05
C PRO A 68 -17.25 -13.26 -9.45
N THR A 69 -18.25 -12.59 -10.01
CA THR A 69 -19.68 -12.88 -9.78
C THR A 69 -20.28 -13.51 -11.03
N ALA A 70 -21.52 -13.98 -10.97
CA ALA A 70 -22.30 -14.40 -12.16
C ALA A 70 -22.58 -13.26 -13.16
N ARG A 71 -22.11 -12.03 -12.88
CA ARG A 71 -22.21 -10.85 -13.75
C ARG A 71 -20.82 -10.27 -14.03
N ALA A 72 -19.78 -11.09 -14.03
CA ALA A 72 -18.42 -10.64 -14.30
C ALA A 72 -18.26 -10.13 -15.75
N SER A 73 -19.01 -10.69 -16.69
CA SER A 73 -19.15 -10.24 -18.08
C SER A 73 -19.68 -8.80 -18.20
N GLU A 74 -20.47 -8.34 -17.24
CA GLU A 74 -20.92 -6.95 -17.10
C GLU A 74 -19.97 -6.08 -16.24
N GLY A 75 -18.89 -6.68 -15.75
CA GLY A 75 -17.85 -6.01 -14.98
C GLY A 75 -18.02 -6.07 -13.46
N TYR A 76 -18.89 -6.93 -12.92
CA TYR A 76 -19.09 -7.06 -11.47
C TYR A 76 -18.22 -8.16 -10.84
N PHE A 77 -17.46 -7.78 -9.81
CA PHE A 77 -16.58 -8.65 -9.04
C PHE A 77 -16.87 -8.49 -7.55
N SER A 78 -16.92 -9.61 -6.82
CA SER A 78 -17.17 -9.59 -5.38
C SER A 78 -15.95 -9.06 -4.63
N GLN A 79 -14.77 -9.56 -5.01
CA GLN A 79 -13.51 -9.21 -4.39
C GLN A 79 -12.34 -9.32 -5.38
N ILE A 80 -11.39 -8.41 -5.26
CA ILE A 80 -10.09 -8.46 -5.94
C ILE A 80 -9.03 -8.17 -4.88
N HIS A 81 -8.23 -9.18 -4.58
CA HIS A 81 -7.13 -9.07 -3.62
C HIS A 81 -5.79 -9.14 -4.34
N MET A 82 -4.93 -8.17 -4.06
CA MET A 82 -3.59 -8.05 -4.60
C MET A 82 -2.59 -7.94 -3.46
N SER A 83 -1.57 -8.79 -3.44
CA SER A 83 -0.50 -8.68 -2.45
C SER A 83 0.87 -9.04 -3.01
N GLY A 84 1.90 -8.44 -2.44
CA GLY A 84 3.28 -8.72 -2.79
C GLY A 84 4.27 -8.07 -1.84
N ALA A 85 5.45 -8.66 -1.76
CA ALA A 85 6.57 -8.15 -0.98
C ALA A 85 7.88 -8.69 -1.58
N PRO A 86 8.79 -7.86 -2.12
CA PRO A 86 8.63 -6.45 -2.49
C PRO A 86 7.84 -6.26 -3.79
N VAL A 87 7.33 -5.06 -4.02
CA VAL A 87 6.58 -4.67 -5.23
C VAL A 87 7.17 -3.39 -5.83
N GLN A 88 7.24 -3.33 -7.14
CA GLN A 88 7.65 -2.17 -7.91
C GLN A 88 6.40 -1.56 -8.57
N LEU A 89 5.95 -0.42 -8.03
CA LEU A 89 4.85 0.36 -8.62
C LEU A 89 5.40 1.21 -9.75
N ARG A 90 5.03 0.86 -10.99
CA ARG A 90 5.57 1.47 -12.21
C ARG A 90 7.11 1.59 -12.14
N GLN A 91 7.70 2.53 -12.87
CA GLN A 91 9.17 2.64 -12.98
C GLN A 91 9.83 3.39 -11.80
N LYS A 92 9.06 3.96 -10.87
CA LYS A 92 9.59 4.93 -9.90
C LYS A 92 9.79 4.37 -8.49
N LEU A 93 8.77 3.73 -7.91
CA LEU A 93 8.80 3.38 -6.48
C LEU A 93 8.82 1.87 -6.24
N ARG A 94 9.77 1.44 -5.43
CA ARG A 94 9.77 0.11 -4.80
C ARG A 94 9.11 0.25 -3.43
N ILE A 95 8.24 -0.70 -3.10
CA ILE A 95 7.56 -0.81 -1.82
C ILE A 95 7.84 -2.18 -1.24
N SER A 96 8.25 -2.23 0.01
CA SER A 96 8.61 -3.47 0.70
C SER A 96 7.43 -4.41 0.92
N GLU A 97 6.26 -3.88 1.29
CA GLU A 97 5.02 -4.66 1.38
C GLU A 97 3.86 -3.90 0.73
N PHE A 98 3.07 -4.60 -0.07
CA PHE A 98 1.87 -4.08 -0.71
C PHE A 98 0.73 -5.06 -0.51
N SER A 99 -0.42 -4.56 -0.05
CA SER A 99 -1.67 -5.31 0.02
C SER A 99 -2.82 -4.38 -0.31
N LEU A 100 -3.62 -4.77 -1.29
CA LEU A 100 -4.83 -4.08 -1.72
C LEU A 100 -5.97 -5.09 -1.75
N ASP A 101 -7.06 -4.77 -1.07
CA ASP A 101 -8.30 -5.54 -1.11
C ASP A 101 -9.42 -4.62 -1.61
N ALA A 102 -9.97 -4.92 -2.78
CA ALA A 102 -11.07 -4.19 -3.38
C ALA A 102 -12.32 -5.08 -3.37
N ARG A 103 -13.39 -4.62 -2.72
CA ARG A 103 -14.67 -5.32 -2.61
C ARG A 103 -15.74 -4.60 -3.41
N ASN A 104 -16.77 -5.34 -3.81
CA ASN A 104 -17.91 -4.81 -4.57
C ASN A 104 -17.45 -3.98 -5.78
N VAL A 105 -16.58 -4.59 -6.58
CA VAL A 105 -15.88 -3.88 -7.66
C VAL A 105 -16.73 -3.93 -8.93
N ARG A 106 -16.89 -2.76 -9.54
CA ARG A 106 -17.45 -2.61 -10.88
C ARG A 106 -16.39 -2.01 -11.80
N VAL A 107 -16.02 -2.74 -12.84
CA VAL A 107 -15.08 -2.29 -13.87
C VAL A 107 -15.83 -1.98 -15.16
N ASP A 108 -15.28 -1.05 -15.94
CA ASP A 108 -15.75 -0.76 -17.28
C ASP A 108 -15.18 -1.80 -18.27
N VAL A 109 -16.04 -2.72 -18.69
CA VAL A 109 -15.70 -3.81 -19.61
C VAL A 109 -15.32 -3.28 -21.00
N VAL A 110 -15.93 -2.18 -21.46
CA VAL A 110 -15.62 -1.56 -22.76
C VAL A 110 -14.19 -1.03 -22.75
N SER A 111 -13.79 -0.33 -21.68
CA SER A 111 -12.41 0.15 -21.50
C SER A 111 -11.39 -0.99 -21.39
N LEU A 112 -11.78 -2.11 -20.79
CA LEU A 112 -10.93 -3.28 -20.58
C LEU A 112 -10.58 -3.99 -21.91
N TRP A 113 -11.51 -4.04 -22.86
CA TRP A 113 -11.28 -4.62 -24.19
C TRP A 113 -10.76 -3.60 -25.20
N GLY A 114 -11.34 -2.39 -25.26
CA GLY A 114 -11.01 -1.40 -26.29
C GLY A 114 -9.73 -0.62 -25.99
N ALA A 115 -9.55 -0.18 -24.74
CA ALA A 115 -8.42 0.69 -24.36
C ALA A 115 -7.28 -0.07 -23.65
N ASN A 116 -7.43 -1.38 -23.43
CA ASN A 116 -6.50 -2.22 -22.66
C ASN A 116 -6.15 -1.64 -21.28
N LYS A 117 -7.15 -1.02 -20.62
CA LYS A 117 -6.97 -0.35 -19.34
C LYS A 117 -8.04 -0.79 -18.35
N VAL A 118 -7.64 -0.98 -17.10
CA VAL A 118 -8.58 -1.22 -15.99
C VAL A 118 -9.15 0.13 -15.55
N ARG A 119 -10.37 0.43 -15.98
CA ARG A 119 -11.12 1.59 -15.49
C ARG A 119 -12.14 1.10 -14.45
N THR A 120 -12.00 1.60 -13.23
CA THR A 120 -12.90 1.27 -12.12
C THR A 120 -14.05 2.27 -12.09
N LEU A 121 -15.29 1.78 -12.12
CA LEU A 121 -16.49 2.58 -11.98
C LEU A 121 -16.88 2.72 -10.51
N GLN A 122 -16.74 1.63 -9.74
CA GLN A 122 -17.06 1.59 -8.32
C GLN A 122 -16.18 0.54 -7.63
N SER A 123 -15.75 0.82 -6.40
CA SER A 123 -15.02 -0.14 -5.56
C SER A 123 -15.04 0.32 -4.10
N GLN A 124 -14.99 -0.64 -3.18
CA GLN A 124 -14.66 -0.40 -1.77
C GLN A 124 -13.27 -0.94 -1.53
N THR A 125 -12.28 -0.05 -1.46
CA THR A 125 -10.87 -0.44 -1.40
C THR A 125 -10.28 -0.24 -0.02
N THR A 126 -9.50 -1.21 0.42
CA THR A 126 -8.55 -1.07 1.52
C THR A 126 -7.15 -1.31 0.98
N LEU A 127 -6.23 -0.44 1.34
CA LEU A 127 -4.83 -0.50 0.94
C LEU A 127 -3.97 -0.44 2.18
N ARG A 128 -2.93 -1.27 2.20
CA ARG A 128 -1.80 -1.19 3.10
C ARG A 128 -0.52 -1.24 2.28
N ALA A 129 0.29 -0.19 2.35
CA ALA A 129 1.62 -0.16 1.76
C ALA A 129 2.66 0.21 2.80
N VAL A 130 3.79 -0.52 2.79
CA VAL A 130 4.90 -0.32 3.74
C VAL A 130 6.13 0.12 2.99
N ILE A 131 6.62 1.31 3.30
CA ILE A 131 7.80 1.93 2.70
C ILE A 131 8.93 1.93 3.72
N THR A 132 10.03 1.25 3.41
CA THR A 132 11.21 1.21 4.28
C THR A 132 12.21 2.34 3.96
N GLU A 133 13.25 2.45 4.77
CA GLU A 133 14.38 3.38 4.53
C GLU A 133 15.08 3.09 3.20
N ASP A 134 15.23 1.81 2.85
CA ASP A 134 15.86 1.37 1.60
C ASP A 134 14.99 1.76 0.39
N ASP A 135 13.67 1.59 0.48
CA ASP A 135 12.75 1.98 -0.58
C ASP A 135 12.88 3.49 -0.93
N LEU A 136 12.92 4.36 0.08
CA LEU A 136 13.10 5.80 -0.11
C LEU A 136 14.51 6.16 -0.58
N THR A 137 15.53 5.47 -0.05
CA THR A 137 16.92 5.64 -0.47
C THR A 137 17.08 5.31 -1.95
N GLN A 138 16.48 4.21 -2.41
CA GLN A 138 16.47 3.83 -3.82
C GLN A 138 15.69 4.82 -4.68
N LEU A 139 14.55 5.33 -4.19
CA LEU A 139 13.78 6.36 -4.89
C LEU A 139 14.63 7.63 -5.12
N LEU A 140 15.35 8.08 -4.09
CA LEU A 140 16.26 9.21 -4.18
C LEU A 140 17.43 8.93 -5.13
N ALA A 141 17.99 7.71 -5.14
CA ALA A 141 19.12 7.34 -5.97
C ALA A 141 18.78 7.22 -7.48
N ARG A 142 17.51 7.02 -7.86
CA ARG A 142 17.09 6.87 -9.27
C ARG A 142 17.08 8.18 -10.07
N GLY A 143 17.19 9.34 -9.43
CA GLY A 143 17.18 10.61 -10.15
C GLY A 143 18.46 10.90 -10.89
N LYS A 144 18.37 11.38 -12.15
CA LYS A 144 19.55 11.73 -12.96
C LYS A 144 20.50 12.68 -12.21
N ARG A 145 19.95 13.63 -11.45
CA ARG A 145 20.72 14.62 -10.67
C ARG A 145 21.09 14.15 -9.26
N SER A 146 20.37 13.18 -8.70
CA SER A 146 20.59 12.68 -7.33
C SER A 146 21.34 11.36 -7.26
N LYS A 147 21.50 10.64 -8.37
CA LYS A 147 22.25 9.37 -8.45
C LYS A 147 23.68 9.51 -7.97
N GLY A 148 24.35 10.62 -8.32
CA GLY A 148 25.72 10.90 -7.86
C GLY A 148 25.82 11.44 -6.43
N MET A 149 24.68 11.68 -5.76
CA MET A 149 24.66 12.30 -4.44
C MET A 149 24.69 11.29 -3.28
N ASN A 150 24.54 9.99 -3.56
CA ASN A 150 24.53 8.92 -2.56
C ASN A 150 23.62 9.22 -1.36
N LEU A 151 22.43 9.77 -1.64
CA LEU A 151 21.46 10.14 -0.62
C LEU A 151 20.94 8.89 0.08
N LYS A 152 20.95 8.89 1.42
CA LYS A 152 20.43 7.85 2.30
C LYS A 152 19.33 8.42 3.18
N VAL A 153 18.29 7.64 3.42
CA VAL A 153 17.19 8.00 4.31
C VAL A 153 17.26 7.16 5.57
N LYS A 154 16.97 7.78 6.72
CA LYS A 154 16.78 7.11 8.00
C LYS A 154 15.56 7.69 8.70
N TYR A 155 14.64 6.85 9.18
CA TYR A 155 13.52 7.31 9.99
C TYR A 155 14.00 7.62 11.42
N LEU A 156 13.52 8.74 11.96
CA LEU A 156 13.79 9.22 13.31
C LEU A 156 12.45 9.63 13.94
N GLY A 157 11.75 8.66 14.52
CA GLY A 157 10.39 8.87 15.04
C GLY A 157 9.43 9.23 13.91
N ASN A 158 8.75 10.37 14.01
CA ASN A 158 7.81 10.83 12.97
C ASN A 158 8.48 11.64 11.84
N GLN A 159 9.81 11.79 11.90
CA GLN A 159 10.62 12.50 10.92
C GLN A 159 11.56 11.54 10.22
N MET A 160 12.21 12.04 9.18
CA MET A 160 13.22 11.32 8.41
C MET A 160 14.45 12.22 8.30
N ARG A 161 15.61 11.62 8.48
CA ARG A 161 16.90 12.24 8.17
C ARG A 161 17.37 11.78 6.81
N VAL A 162 17.72 12.73 5.96
CA VAL A 162 18.35 12.47 4.67
C VAL A 162 19.82 12.85 4.79
N THR A 163 20.74 11.96 4.47
CA THR A 163 22.19 12.25 4.46
C THR A 163 22.79 11.93 3.11
N GLY A 164 23.88 12.59 2.74
CA GLY A 164 24.59 12.27 1.50
C GLY A 164 25.56 13.38 1.12
N ASN A 165 25.90 13.45 -0.16
CA ASN A 165 26.79 14.47 -0.69
C ASN A 165 26.06 15.22 -1.81
N LEU A 166 25.79 16.51 -1.66
CA LEU A 166 25.27 17.29 -2.78
C LEU A 166 26.39 17.50 -3.79
N ASN A 167 26.05 17.37 -5.07
CA ASN A 167 26.98 17.63 -6.17
C ASN A 167 26.33 18.59 -7.17
N TYR A 168 26.29 19.87 -6.80
CA TYR A 168 25.90 20.96 -7.69
C TYR A 168 27.13 21.80 -8.06
N PRO A 169 27.17 22.41 -9.27
CA PRO A 169 28.34 23.15 -9.77
C PRO A 169 28.91 24.24 -8.84
N LEU A 170 28.10 24.76 -7.91
CA LEU A 170 28.50 25.79 -6.94
C LEU A 170 28.29 25.37 -5.46
N LEU A 171 27.71 24.19 -5.23
CA LEU A 171 27.33 23.71 -3.90
C LEU A 171 27.64 22.21 -3.83
N SER A 172 28.84 21.89 -3.34
CA SER A 172 29.27 20.52 -3.15
C SER A 172 29.68 20.24 -1.71
N GLY A 173 29.30 19.07 -1.21
CA GLY A 173 29.69 18.62 0.11
C GLY A 173 28.62 17.87 0.89
N PRO A 174 28.97 17.43 2.10
CA PRO A 174 28.11 16.62 2.93
C PRO A 174 26.85 17.40 3.31
N VAL A 175 25.71 16.75 3.12
CA VAL A 175 24.40 17.29 3.41
C VAL A 175 23.69 16.46 4.47
N VAL A 176 22.98 17.16 5.36
CA VAL A 176 22.05 16.57 6.32
C VAL A 176 20.74 17.31 6.22
N GLY A 177 19.69 16.60 5.83
CA GLY A 177 18.34 17.11 5.77
C GLY A 177 17.41 16.42 6.75
N VAL A 178 16.34 17.10 7.11
CA VAL A 178 15.23 16.58 7.90
C VAL A 178 13.94 16.81 7.13
N GLY A 179 13.11 15.78 7.03
CA GLY A 179 11.83 15.85 6.36
C GLY A 179 10.79 14.91 6.94
N THR A 180 9.60 14.95 6.37
CA THR A 180 8.46 14.10 6.75
C THR A 180 7.76 13.60 5.50
N LEU A 181 7.04 12.49 5.60
CA LEU A 181 6.08 12.09 4.57
C LEU A 181 4.73 12.71 4.91
N ARG A 182 4.13 13.42 3.96
CA ARG A 182 2.85 14.10 4.15
C ARG A 182 1.87 13.68 3.08
N LEU A 183 0.61 13.54 3.49
CA LEU A 183 -0.50 13.41 2.58
C LEU A 183 -0.87 14.80 2.05
N MET A 184 -0.91 14.93 0.73
CA MET A 184 -1.29 16.15 0.02
C MET A 184 -2.69 15.99 -0.59
N PRO A 185 -3.38 17.11 -0.92
CA PRO A 185 -4.63 17.08 -1.66
C PRO A 185 -4.53 16.22 -2.94
N GLY A 186 -5.62 15.55 -3.29
CA GLY A 186 -5.64 14.62 -4.43
C GLY A 186 -4.99 13.26 -4.15
N HIS A 187 -4.91 12.85 -2.88
CA HIS A 187 -4.41 11.53 -2.45
C HIS A 187 -2.98 11.25 -2.95
N LYS A 188 -2.10 12.24 -2.78
CA LYS A 188 -0.67 12.13 -3.12
C LYS A 188 0.17 12.08 -1.85
N VAL A 189 1.19 11.23 -1.83
CA VAL A 189 2.15 11.20 -0.73
C VAL A 189 3.40 11.95 -1.18
N HIS A 190 3.75 13.01 -0.46
CA HIS A 190 4.93 13.82 -0.74
C HIS A 190 5.98 13.64 0.35
N LEU A 191 7.23 13.68 -0.07
CA LEU A 191 8.38 13.96 0.76
C LEU A 191 8.51 15.48 0.96
N ASP A 192 8.30 15.94 2.20
CA ASP A 192 8.44 17.33 2.60
C ASP A 192 9.75 17.53 3.37
N ILE A 193 10.74 18.17 2.76
CA ILE A 193 12.07 18.41 3.36
C ILE A 193 12.06 19.78 4.03
N THR A 194 11.91 19.77 5.36
CA THR A 194 11.83 20.99 6.18
C THR A 194 13.15 21.75 6.28
N SER A 195 14.27 21.04 6.43
CA SER A 195 15.60 21.62 6.53
C SER A 195 16.57 20.78 5.73
N LEU A 196 17.51 21.43 5.07
CA LEU A 196 18.59 20.78 4.34
C LEU A 196 19.86 21.60 4.56
N LYS A 197 20.80 21.06 5.32
CA LYS A 197 22.04 21.73 5.71
C LYS A 197 23.23 21.18 4.95
N LEU A 198 23.99 22.06 4.30
CA LEU A 198 25.27 21.76 3.67
C LEU A 198 26.38 22.28 4.59
N ARG A 199 27.24 21.37 5.09
CA ARG A 199 28.31 21.72 6.05
C ARG A 199 27.79 22.52 7.27
N GLY A 200 26.59 22.20 7.73
CA GLY A 200 25.94 22.86 8.87
C GLY A 200 25.15 24.14 8.55
N VAL A 201 25.30 24.70 7.35
CA VAL A 201 24.58 25.90 6.89
C VAL A 201 23.33 25.50 6.11
N GLU A 202 22.19 26.14 6.37
CA GLU A 202 20.96 25.88 5.62
C GLU A 202 21.15 26.19 4.14
N THR A 203 20.77 25.25 3.28
CA THR A 203 20.89 25.40 1.83
C THR A 203 19.83 26.37 1.30
N PRO A 204 20.12 27.07 0.20
CA PRO A 204 19.14 27.90 -0.48
C PRO A 204 17.88 27.10 -0.86
N ALA A 205 16.71 27.77 -0.83
CA ALA A 205 15.42 27.13 -1.10
C ALA A 205 15.36 26.41 -2.46
N PHE A 206 16.05 26.91 -3.49
CA PHE A 206 16.06 26.28 -4.81
C PHE A 206 16.63 24.85 -4.77
N VAL A 207 17.59 24.55 -3.89
CA VAL A 207 18.20 23.21 -3.75
C VAL A 207 17.16 22.24 -3.20
N LYS A 208 16.43 22.66 -2.16
CA LYS A 208 15.34 21.88 -1.56
C LYS A 208 14.23 21.64 -2.56
N ASN A 209 13.76 22.69 -3.24
CA ASN A 209 12.70 22.61 -4.23
C ASN A 209 13.07 21.69 -5.40
N GLN A 210 14.33 21.73 -5.85
CA GLN A 210 14.79 20.87 -6.93
C GLN A 210 14.88 19.39 -6.51
N LEU A 211 15.33 19.11 -5.28
CA LEU A 211 15.33 17.75 -4.75
C LEU A 211 13.90 17.23 -4.58
N MET A 212 13.02 18.04 -4.00
CA MET A 212 11.61 17.69 -3.80
C MET A 212 10.87 17.51 -5.13
N GLY A 213 11.08 18.38 -6.12
CA GLY A 213 10.41 18.29 -7.42
C GLY A 213 10.79 17.05 -8.23
N HIS A 214 11.93 16.43 -7.95
CA HIS A 214 12.34 15.17 -8.59
C HIS A 214 11.70 13.94 -7.91
N VAL A 215 11.54 14.01 -6.59
CA VAL A 215 11.08 12.87 -5.77
C VAL A 215 9.57 12.86 -5.64
N ASN A 216 8.95 14.05 -5.61
CA ASN A 216 7.53 14.21 -5.43
C ASN A 216 6.78 14.11 -6.76
N PRO A 217 5.59 13.50 -6.73
CA PRO A 217 5.04 12.73 -5.61
C PRO A 217 5.74 11.37 -5.45
N VAL A 218 5.88 10.92 -4.19
CA VAL A 218 6.44 9.61 -3.85
C VAL A 218 5.49 8.51 -4.31
N ILE A 219 4.19 8.69 -4.01
CA ILE A 219 3.10 7.82 -4.48
C ILE A 219 1.95 8.69 -4.96
N GLU A 220 1.42 8.35 -6.13
CA GLU A 220 0.15 8.85 -6.62
C GLU A 220 -0.91 7.75 -6.60
N TYR A 221 -2.11 8.12 -6.19
CA TYR A 221 -3.30 7.28 -6.28
C TYR A 221 -3.52 6.69 -7.69
N GLN A 222 -3.20 7.46 -8.75
CA GLN A 222 -3.43 7.06 -10.15
C GLN A 222 -2.50 5.93 -10.61
N ASP A 223 -1.41 5.70 -9.88
CA ASP A 223 -0.49 4.61 -10.15
C ASP A 223 -0.98 3.28 -9.55
N LEU A 224 -2.01 3.31 -8.71
CA LEU A 224 -2.60 2.14 -8.07
C LEU A 224 -3.88 1.69 -8.77
N PRO A 225 -4.10 0.38 -8.92
CA PRO A 225 -5.37 -0.14 -9.43
C PRO A 225 -6.48 0.13 -8.42
N PHE A 226 -7.70 0.31 -8.92
CA PHE A 226 -8.90 0.56 -8.11
C PHE A 226 -8.87 1.82 -7.26
N ASN A 227 -7.84 2.67 -7.41
CA ASN A 227 -7.91 4.04 -6.98
C ASN A 227 -8.26 4.15 -5.47
N PRO A 228 -7.43 3.59 -4.56
CA PRO A 228 -7.72 3.63 -3.13
C PRO A 228 -7.45 5.01 -2.52
N PRO A 229 -8.39 5.63 -1.79
CA PRO A 229 -8.14 6.92 -1.14
C PRO A 229 -7.20 6.73 0.05
N PHE A 230 -5.98 7.25 -0.01
CA PHE A 230 -5.11 7.29 1.16
C PHE A 230 -5.75 8.14 2.26
N LYS A 231 -5.91 7.58 3.46
CA LYS A 231 -6.44 8.29 4.63
C LYS A 231 -5.36 8.64 5.64
N SER A 232 -4.32 7.81 5.75
CA SER A 232 -3.25 8.04 6.72
C SER A 232 -1.87 7.63 6.23
N VAL A 233 -0.86 8.35 6.73
CA VAL A 233 0.56 8.01 6.65
C VAL A 233 1.09 8.01 8.07
N LYS A 234 1.62 6.89 8.55
CA LYS A 234 2.20 6.79 9.90
C LYS A 234 3.60 6.21 9.82
N VAL A 235 4.56 6.87 10.44
CA VAL A 235 5.91 6.31 10.60
C VAL A 235 5.96 5.50 11.89
N VAL A 236 6.38 4.25 11.81
CA VAL A 236 6.48 3.31 12.94
C VAL A 236 7.83 2.63 12.88
N GLY A 237 8.73 3.01 13.79
CA GLY A 237 10.11 2.50 13.79
C GLY A 237 10.87 2.94 12.55
N ASN A 238 11.28 1.97 11.72
CA ASN A 238 12.08 2.17 10.50
C ASN A 238 11.24 2.06 9.20
N LYS A 239 9.93 2.24 9.28
CA LYS A 239 9.03 2.15 8.12
C LYS A 239 7.89 3.16 8.19
N ALA A 240 7.45 3.62 7.03
CA ALA A 240 6.20 4.34 6.87
C ALA A 240 5.11 3.38 6.40
N ILE A 241 3.95 3.45 7.03
CA ILE A 241 2.77 2.66 6.70
C ILE A 241 1.73 3.62 6.14
N LEU A 242 1.31 3.34 4.91
CA LEU A 242 0.20 3.99 4.25
C LEU A 242 -1.04 3.13 4.38
N SER A 243 -2.14 3.75 4.78
CA SER A 243 -3.43 3.08 4.85
C SER A 243 -4.56 3.92 4.29
N THR A 244 -5.58 3.22 3.80
CA THR A 244 -6.94 3.74 3.66
C THR A 244 -7.64 3.81 5.01
#